data_AF-A0A2P4YJC1-F1
#
_entry.id   AF-A0A2P4YJC1-F1
#
_cell.length_a   1.000
_cell.length_b   1.000
_cell.length_c   1.000
_cell.angle_alpha   90.00
_cell.angle_beta   90.00
_cell.angle_gamma   90.00
#
_symmetry.space_group_name_H-M   'P 1'
#
loop_
_entity.id
_entity.type
_entity.pdbx_description
1 polymer ?
#
loop_
_entity_poly.entity_id
_entity_poly.type
_entity_poly.pdbx_seq_one_letter_code
_entity_poly.pdbx_strand_id
1 'polypeptide(L)'
;MGMPWLEKHEHWIDWRDKGIGASRTAVSDRALVTDTNGLTSFERVIALIQNQAIVSNNSTCSQASVWFQLAVALDHFGNNGTGASLDRSQDLRGIGKGTADGYTDRDVQALKNLSVRYVRWPTVAERRKTFHEREAVGFAGCVGFIGGTTIPLTQNPVIDGECFFD
;
A
#
# COMPACT_ATOMS: atom_id res chain seq x y z
N MET A 1 -42.57 -24.92 6.49
CA MET A 1 -42.33 -23.56 7.01
C MET A 1 -40.89 -23.20 6.73
N GLY A 2 -40.63 -22.56 5.59
CA GLY A 2 -39.29 -22.11 5.18
C GLY A 2 -39.12 -20.65 5.57
N MET A 3 -37.93 -20.28 6.05
CA MET A 3 -37.63 -18.93 6.54
C MET A 3 -37.29 -18.00 5.36
N PRO A 4 -38.07 -16.94 5.08
CA PRO A 4 -37.94 -16.12 3.89
C PRO A 4 -37.14 -14.81 4.16
N TRP A 5 -35.88 -14.94 4.59
CA TRP A 5 -35.03 -13.76 4.87
C TRP A 5 -33.63 -13.82 4.25
N LEU A 6 -33.40 -14.73 3.30
CA LEU A 6 -32.11 -14.92 2.65
C LEU A 6 -32.06 -14.29 1.25
N GLU A 7 -32.69 -13.14 1.08
CA GLU A 7 -32.56 -12.31 -0.11
C GLU A 7 -32.62 -10.84 0.30
N LYS A 8 -31.45 -10.24 0.52
CA LYS A 8 -31.21 -8.80 0.37
C LYS A 8 -29.71 -8.51 0.34
N HIS A 9 -29.21 -8.46 -0.88
CA HIS A 9 -28.13 -7.60 -1.36
C HIS A 9 -26.88 -7.49 -0.48
N GLU A 10 -25.95 -8.44 -0.66
CA GLU A 10 -24.54 -8.18 -0.42
C GLU A 10 -24.00 -7.27 -1.53
N HIS A 11 -23.77 -6.01 -1.18
CA HIS A 11 -23.01 -5.08 -2.03
C HIS A 11 -21.53 -5.29 -1.70
N TRP A 12 -20.95 -6.38 -2.20
CA TRP A 12 -19.50 -6.59 -2.12
C TRP A 12 -18.80 -5.38 -2.74
N ILE A 13 -18.03 -4.65 -1.94
CA ILE A 13 -17.07 -3.69 -2.47
C ILE A 13 -15.97 -4.53 -3.11
N ASP A 14 -16.00 -4.63 -4.44
CA ASP A 14 -14.87 -5.15 -5.20
C ASP A 14 -13.71 -4.17 -5.11
N TRP A 15 -12.69 -4.56 -4.33
CA TRP A 15 -11.45 -3.79 -4.19
C TRP A 15 -10.50 -3.99 -5.38
N ARG A 16 -10.83 -4.84 -6.37
CA ARG A 16 -10.02 -4.98 -7.59
C ARG A 16 -10.15 -3.79 -8.54
N ASP A 17 -11.30 -3.12 -8.55
CA ASP A 17 -11.62 -2.09 -9.55
C ASP A 17 -11.52 -0.65 -9.04
N LYS A 18 -11.33 -0.42 -7.74
CA LYS A 18 -11.01 0.94 -7.23
C LYS A 18 -9.52 1.24 -7.30
N GLY A 19 -8.99 1.17 -8.52
CA GLY A 19 -7.82 1.95 -8.88
C GLY A 19 -8.17 3.43 -8.73
N ILE A 20 -7.48 4.12 -7.83
CA ILE A 20 -7.55 5.58 -7.75
C ILE A 20 -7.14 6.11 -9.12
N GLY A 21 -8.12 6.63 -9.85
CA GLY A 21 -7.94 7.34 -11.10
C GLY A 21 -7.18 8.64 -10.84
N ALA A 22 -5.87 8.55 -10.82
CA ALA A 22 -5.00 9.60 -11.30
C ALA A 22 -4.18 8.94 -12.41
N SER A 23 -4.27 9.47 -13.63
CA SER A 23 -3.47 9.03 -14.77
C SER A 23 -1.99 9.14 -14.42
N ARG A 24 -1.39 8.06 -13.91
CA ARG A 24 0.05 7.92 -13.76
C ARG A 24 0.55 7.40 -15.09
N THR A 25 1.27 8.25 -15.82
CA THR A 25 2.00 7.86 -17.02
C THR A 25 2.87 6.63 -16.70
N ALA A 26 2.76 5.60 -17.54
CA ALA A 26 3.27 4.23 -17.40
C ALA A 26 4.81 4.08 -17.27
N VAL A 27 5.54 5.19 -17.05
CA VAL A 27 7.00 5.23 -17.01
C VAL A 27 7.52 5.08 -15.57
N SER A 28 6.73 5.46 -14.55
CA SER A 28 7.17 5.37 -13.14
C SER A 28 7.03 3.98 -12.52
N ASP A 29 6.21 3.09 -13.08
CA ASP A 29 6.02 1.73 -12.58
C ASP A 29 7.21 0.79 -12.86
N ARG A 30 8.18 1.23 -13.68
CA ARG A 30 9.28 0.36 -14.12
C ARG A 30 10.45 0.23 -13.15
N ALA A 31 10.42 0.91 -11.99
CA ALA A 31 11.53 0.89 -11.03
C ALA A 31 11.37 -0.08 -9.84
N LEU A 32 10.25 -0.80 -9.70
CA LEU A 32 10.08 -1.84 -8.66
C LEU A 32 9.58 -3.19 -9.19
N VAL A 33 9.51 -3.39 -10.51
CA VAL A 33 9.24 -4.72 -11.08
C VAL A 33 10.54 -5.52 -11.12
N THR A 34 10.99 -5.97 -9.95
CA THR A 34 11.86 -7.14 -9.87
C THR A 34 10.97 -8.37 -9.94
N ASP A 35 10.91 -8.98 -11.12
CA ASP A 35 10.54 -10.37 -11.41
C ASP A 35 9.35 -10.91 -10.60
N THR A 36 8.13 -10.79 -11.15
CA THR A 36 6.93 -11.34 -10.52
C THR A 36 6.40 -12.52 -11.34
N ASN A 37 6.36 -13.68 -10.69
CA ASN A 37 5.57 -14.85 -11.10
C ASN A 37 4.06 -14.55 -11.01
N GLY A 38 3.56 -13.54 -11.73
CA GLY A 38 2.14 -13.20 -11.85
C GLY A 38 1.45 -12.56 -10.63
N LEU A 39 2.12 -12.43 -9.48
CA LEU A 39 1.54 -11.83 -8.27
C LEU A 39 1.57 -10.30 -8.30
N THR A 40 0.49 -9.68 -7.81
CA THR A 40 0.45 -8.24 -7.49
C THR A 40 1.41 -7.90 -6.35
N SER A 41 1.82 -6.62 -6.23
CA SER A 41 2.66 -6.15 -5.12
C SER A 41 2.05 -6.46 -3.76
N PHE A 42 0.72 -6.38 -3.65
CA PHE A 42 -0.02 -6.70 -2.45
C PHE A 42 0.08 -8.19 -2.08
N GLU A 43 -0.19 -9.09 -3.04
CA GLU A 43 -0.07 -10.53 -2.84
C GLU A 43 1.36 -10.96 -2.50
N ARG A 44 2.36 -10.29 -3.09
CA ARG A 44 3.77 -10.54 -2.76
C ARG A 44 4.07 -10.21 -1.30
N VAL A 45 3.56 -9.10 -0.77
CA VAL A 45 3.75 -8.74 0.64
C VAL A 45 3.09 -9.79 1.52
N ILE A 46 1.86 -10.22 1.21
CA ILE A 46 1.17 -11.29 1.94
C ILE A 46 2.02 -12.56 1.97
N ALA A 47 2.54 -12.99 0.82
CA ALA A 47 3.39 -14.17 0.72
C ALA A 47 4.65 -14.09 1.59
N LEU A 48 5.20 -12.88 1.80
CA LEU A 48 6.38 -12.64 2.65
C LEU A 48 6.06 -12.62 4.14
N ILE A 49 4.86 -12.18 4.55
CA ILE A 49 4.50 -12.02 5.97
C ILE A 49 3.66 -13.18 6.53
N GLN A 50 2.98 -13.96 5.69
CA GLN A 50 2.01 -14.98 6.12
C GLN A 50 2.57 -16.06 7.06
N ASN A 51 3.86 -16.36 6.98
CA ASN A 51 4.52 -17.38 7.79
C ASN A 51 5.14 -16.84 9.09
N GLN A 52 4.96 -15.55 9.38
CA GLN A 52 5.48 -14.95 10.61
C GLN A 52 4.49 -15.19 11.76
N ALA A 53 4.97 -15.70 12.90
CA ALA A 53 4.11 -15.93 14.07
C ALA A 53 3.44 -14.65 14.62
N ILE A 54 3.97 -13.47 14.28
CA ILE A 54 3.47 -12.18 14.75
C ILE A 54 2.13 -11.78 14.14
N VAL A 55 1.81 -12.27 12.93
CA VAL A 55 0.51 -12.02 12.28
C VAL A 55 -0.57 -12.99 12.76
N SER A 56 -0.21 -13.94 13.63
CA SER A 56 -1.16 -14.81 14.34
C SER A 56 -1.43 -14.35 15.76
N ASN A 57 -2.70 -14.25 16.10
CA ASN A 57 -3.26 -14.09 17.41
C ASN A 57 -3.21 -15.49 18.03
N ASN A 58 -2.25 -15.72 18.92
CA ASN A 58 -2.01 -16.99 19.62
C ASN A 58 -3.14 -17.34 20.61
N SER A 59 -4.37 -17.40 20.10
CA SER A 59 -5.60 -17.60 20.85
C SER A 59 -6.39 -18.76 20.27
N THR A 60 -7.36 -19.26 21.03
CA THR A 60 -8.31 -20.28 20.58
C THR A 60 -9.42 -19.71 19.69
N CYS A 61 -9.46 -18.39 19.49
CA CYS A 61 -10.46 -17.73 18.65
C CYS A 61 -10.08 -17.78 17.17
N SER A 62 -11.09 -17.85 16.30
CA SER A 62 -10.88 -17.75 14.84
C SER A 62 -10.18 -16.43 14.49
N GLN A 63 -9.16 -16.51 13.64
CA GLN A 63 -8.42 -15.34 13.19
C GLN A 63 -8.80 -14.98 11.74
N ALA A 64 -8.89 -13.68 11.45
CA ALA A 64 -8.97 -13.18 10.09
C ALA A 64 -7.71 -13.52 9.26
N SER A 65 -7.89 -13.65 7.94
CA SER A 65 -6.78 -13.91 7.02
C SER A 65 -5.74 -12.78 7.05
N VAL A 66 -4.47 -13.11 6.81
CA VAL A 66 -3.37 -12.13 6.74
C VAL A 66 -3.64 -11.06 5.67
N TRP A 67 -4.29 -11.46 4.57
CA TRP A 67 -4.80 -10.55 3.55
C TRP A 67 -5.71 -9.46 4.14
N PHE A 68 -6.66 -9.84 4.98
CA PHE A 68 -7.63 -8.92 5.56
C PHE A 68 -6.98 -8.02 6.61
N GLN A 69 -6.11 -8.57 7.45
CA GLN A 69 -5.36 -7.79 8.43
C GLN A 69 -4.53 -6.69 7.72
N LEU A 70 -3.79 -7.07 6.68
CA LEU A 70 -2.97 -6.13 5.91
C LEU A 70 -3.82 -5.08 5.19
N ALA A 71 -4.97 -5.47 4.63
CA ALA A 71 -5.90 -4.52 4.01
C ALA A 71 -6.43 -3.49 5.03
N VAL A 72 -6.75 -3.93 6.25
CA VAL A 72 -7.15 -3.04 7.35
C VAL A 72 -6.03 -2.09 7.72
N ALA A 73 -4.80 -2.58 7.87
CA ALA A 73 -3.64 -1.76 8.21
C ALA A 73 -3.32 -0.71 7.14
N LEU A 74 -3.37 -1.08 5.85
CA LEU A 74 -3.12 -0.16 4.74
C LEU A 74 -4.18 0.93 4.64
N ASP A 75 -5.45 0.57 4.79
CA ASP A 75 -6.52 1.56 4.80
C ASP A 75 -6.41 2.49 6.02
N HIS A 76 -6.00 1.97 7.18
CA HIS A 76 -5.70 2.81 8.35
C HIS A 76 -4.59 3.84 8.04
N PHE A 77 -3.51 3.44 7.35
CA PHE A 77 -2.47 4.39 6.92
C PHE A 77 -2.95 5.40 5.89
N GLY A 78 -3.80 4.98 4.94
CA GLY A 78 -4.33 5.85 3.89
C GLY A 78 -5.34 6.87 4.39
N ASN A 79 -6.02 6.58 5.50
CA ASN A 79 -7.10 7.42 6.05
C ASN A 79 -6.69 8.27 7.26
N ASN A 80 -5.41 8.29 7.66
CA ASN A 80 -4.91 9.12 8.76
C ASN A 80 -4.81 10.62 8.39
N GLY A 81 -5.97 11.24 8.13
CA GLY A 81 -6.20 12.67 7.86
C GLY A 81 -7.67 13.04 8.12
N THR A 82 -8.15 14.22 7.70
CA THR A 82 -9.49 14.77 7.99
C THR A 82 -10.69 13.88 7.57
N GLY A 83 -10.45 12.76 6.87
CA GLY A 83 -11.43 11.71 6.56
C GLY A 83 -11.52 10.56 7.57
N ALA A 84 -10.75 10.61 8.66
CA ALA A 84 -10.65 9.59 9.71
C ALA A 84 -11.85 9.56 10.68
N SER A 85 -13.09 9.71 10.21
CA SER A 85 -14.21 9.46 11.13
C SER A 85 -14.19 7.98 11.50
N LEU A 86 -13.95 7.71 12.79
CA LEU A 86 -13.86 6.39 13.40
C LEU A 86 -15.08 5.51 13.06
N ASP A 87 -16.23 6.13 12.80
CA ASP A 87 -17.49 5.46 12.47
C ASP A 87 -17.45 4.83 11.07
N ARG A 88 -16.98 5.56 10.04
CA ARG A 88 -16.99 5.07 8.65
C ARG A 88 -16.09 3.84 8.48
N SER A 89 -14.96 3.82 9.18
CA SER A 89 -13.98 2.73 9.11
C SER A 89 -14.43 1.44 9.80
N GLN A 90 -15.20 1.55 10.88
CA GLN A 90 -15.73 0.40 11.63
C GLN A 90 -16.94 -0.19 10.91
N ASP A 91 -17.84 0.66 10.40
CA ASP A 91 -19.01 0.24 9.63
C ASP A 91 -18.62 -0.46 8.32
N LEU A 92 -17.60 0.04 7.63
CA LEU A 92 -17.16 -0.54 6.34
C LEU A 92 -16.47 -1.90 6.49
N ARG A 93 -15.96 -2.21 7.69
CA ARG A 93 -15.15 -3.42 7.94
C ARG A 93 -15.81 -4.43 8.87
N GLY A 94 -16.88 -4.04 9.57
CA GLY A 94 -17.57 -4.90 10.54
C GLY A 94 -16.69 -5.34 11.71
N ILE A 95 -15.62 -4.59 12.04
CA ILE A 95 -14.69 -4.89 13.13
C ILE A 95 -14.60 -3.72 14.11
N GLY A 96 -14.50 -4.03 15.40
CA GLY A 96 -14.28 -3.02 16.43
C GLY A 96 -12.89 -2.39 16.36
N LYS A 97 -12.78 -1.13 16.82
CA LYS A 97 -11.51 -0.37 16.83
C LYS A 97 -10.31 -1.15 17.37
N GLY A 98 -10.45 -1.80 18.53
CA GLY A 98 -9.34 -2.55 19.14
C GLY A 98 -8.84 -3.72 18.29
N THR A 99 -9.72 -4.33 17.49
CA THR A 99 -9.34 -5.37 16.52
C THR A 99 -8.55 -4.78 15.35
N ALA A 100 -9.00 -3.63 14.83
CA ALA A 100 -8.30 -2.92 13.75
C ALA A 100 -6.90 -2.43 14.19
N ASP A 101 -6.79 -1.87 15.40
CA ASP A 101 -5.51 -1.49 16.01
C ASP A 101 -4.61 -2.72 16.15
N GLY A 102 -5.14 -3.83 16.66
CA GLY A 102 -4.39 -5.08 16.80
C GLY A 102 -3.92 -5.71 15.50
N TYR A 103 -4.66 -5.58 14.39
CA TYR A 103 -4.19 -5.97 13.06
C TYR A 103 -3.06 -5.06 12.59
N THR A 104 -3.27 -3.74 12.68
CA THR A 104 -2.29 -2.73 12.29
C THR A 104 -0.95 -2.95 12.99
N ASP A 105 -0.96 -3.13 14.32
CA ASP A 105 0.27 -3.33 15.10
C ASP A 105 1.03 -4.60 14.70
N ARG A 106 0.32 -5.68 14.38
CA ARG A 106 0.93 -6.95 13.94
C ARG A 106 1.52 -6.84 12.55
N ASP A 107 0.80 -6.22 11.62
CA ASP A 107 1.28 -5.99 10.25
C ASP A 107 2.49 -5.05 10.23
N VAL A 108 2.48 -3.96 11.02
CA VAL A 108 3.66 -3.07 11.15
C VAL A 108 4.87 -3.84 11.62
N GLN A 109 4.73 -4.70 12.63
CA GLN A 109 5.85 -5.49 13.13
C GLN A 109 6.31 -6.53 12.10
N ALA A 110 5.38 -7.15 11.37
CA ALA A 110 5.71 -8.09 10.30
C ALA A 110 6.49 -7.41 9.15
N LEU A 111 6.07 -6.21 8.76
CA LEU A 111 6.77 -5.38 7.77
C LEU A 111 8.13 -4.90 8.29
N LYS A 112 8.23 -4.56 9.57
CA LYS A 112 9.49 -4.18 10.21
C LYS A 112 10.52 -5.31 10.14
N ASN A 113 10.11 -6.57 10.29
CA ASN A 113 11.01 -7.72 10.11
C ASN A 113 11.58 -7.82 8.68
N LEU A 114 10.81 -7.39 7.68
CA LEU A 114 11.26 -7.34 6.28
C LEU A 114 12.18 -6.14 6.02
N SER A 115 12.05 -5.06 6.80
CA SER A 115 12.78 -3.80 6.57
C SER A 115 14.30 -3.99 6.51
N VAL A 116 14.86 -4.90 7.30
CA VAL A 116 16.30 -5.21 7.29
C VAL A 116 16.78 -5.68 5.92
N ARG A 117 15.93 -6.39 5.18
CA ARG A 117 16.27 -6.95 3.87
C ARG A 117 16.03 -5.96 2.73
N TYR A 118 14.95 -5.18 2.82
CA TYR A 118 14.48 -4.36 1.69
C TYR A 118 14.75 -2.86 1.84
N VAL A 119 14.81 -2.34 3.07
CA VAL A 119 15.08 -0.93 3.38
C VAL A 119 16.55 -0.79 3.74
N ARG A 120 17.40 -0.83 2.71
CA ARG A 120 18.85 -0.66 2.83
C ARG A 120 19.34 0.48 1.95
N TRP A 121 20.48 1.06 2.32
CA TRP A 121 21.17 1.97 1.42
C TRP A 121 21.66 1.20 0.18
N PRO A 122 21.41 1.71 -1.04
CA PRO A 122 21.87 1.07 -2.26
C PRO A 122 23.41 0.98 -2.30
N THR A 123 23.94 -0.06 -2.93
CA THR A 123 25.37 -0.26 -3.14
C THR A 123 25.94 0.77 -4.13
N VAL A 124 27.28 0.89 -4.20
CA VAL A 124 27.94 1.81 -5.14
C VAL A 124 27.52 1.55 -6.59
N ALA A 125 27.41 0.26 -6.98
CA ALA A 125 27.00 -0.12 -8.32
C ALA A 125 25.55 0.26 -8.62
N GLU A 126 24.63 0.00 -7.67
CA GLU A 126 23.21 0.37 -7.79
C GLU A 126 23.05 1.89 -7.86
N ARG A 127 23.76 2.65 -7.01
CA ARG A 127 23.74 4.12 -7.03
C ARG A 127 24.26 4.69 -8.35
N ARG A 128 25.32 4.11 -8.92
CA ARG A 128 25.86 4.53 -10.23
C ARG A 128 24.87 4.25 -11.36
N LYS A 129 24.17 3.12 -11.31
CA LYS A 129 23.11 2.81 -12.27
C LYS A 129 21.99 3.85 -12.16
N THR A 130 21.47 4.10 -10.95
CA THR A 130 20.43 5.10 -10.73
C THR A 130 20.90 6.49 -11.14
N PHE A 131 22.14 6.88 -10.84
CA PHE A 131 22.73 8.14 -11.28
C PHE A 131 22.56 8.34 -12.79
N HIS A 132 22.97 7.38 -13.62
CA HIS A 132 22.87 7.50 -15.07
C HIS A 132 21.41 7.53 -15.56
N GLU A 133 20.53 6.73 -14.96
CA GLU A 133 19.10 6.74 -15.28
C GLU A 133 18.43 8.08 -14.92
N ARG A 134 18.85 8.71 -13.81
CA ARG A 134 18.29 9.98 -13.33
C ARG A 134 18.88 11.19 -14.03
N GLU A 135 20.15 11.15 -14.38
CA GLU A 135 20.82 12.16 -15.20
C GLU A 135 20.12 12.30 -16.57
N ALA A 136 19.74 11.18 -17.19
CA ALA A 136 19.02 11.16 -18.46
C ALA A 136 17.64 11.86 -18.42
N VAL A 137 17.06 12.02 -17.23
CA VAL A 137 15.77 12.70 -17.01
C VAL A 137 15.92 14.03 -16.26
N GLY A 138 17.14 14.59 -16.22
CA GLY A 138 17.41 15.95 -15.71
C GLY A 138 17.77 16.05 -14.22
N PHE A 139 17.93 14.92 -13.52
CA PHE A 139 18.31 14.88 -12.10
C PHE A 139 19.77 14.46 -11.92
N ALA A 140 20.70 15.28 -12.39
CA ALA A 140 22.14 15.04 -12.23
C ALA A 140 22.54 14.87 -10.76
N GLY A 141 23.34 13.84 -10.46
CA GLY A 141 23.75 13.53 -9.07
C GLY A 141 22.73 12.72 -8.26
N CYS A 142 21.52 12.51 -8.79
CA CYS A 142 20.47 11.80 -8.05
C CYS A 142 20.69 10.29 -8.03
N VAL A 143 20.77 9.71 -6.84
CA VAL A 143 20.95 8.27 -6.62
C VAL A 143 19.70 7.58 -6.07
N GLY A 144 18.59 8.31 -5.95
CA GLY A 144 17.30 7.82 -5.46
C GLY A 144 16.40 8.94 -4.96
N PHE A 145 15.11 8.62 -4.74
CA PHE A 145 14.12 9.50 -4.12
C PHE A 145 13.59 8.86 -2.84
N ILE A 146 13.29 9.68 -1.83
CA ILE A 146 12.62 9.25 -0.60
C ILE A 146 11.40 10.16 -0.43
N GLY A 147 10.20 9.60 -0.59
CA GLY A 147 8.94 10.33 -0.49
C GLY A 147 8.55 11.10 -1.76
N GLY A 148 7.36 11.72 -1.71
CA GLY A 148 6.92 12.69 -2.69
C GLY A 148 7.40 14.07 -2.28
N THR A 149 8.26 14.70 -3.07
CA THR A 149 8.52 16.13 -2.95
C THR A 149 7.68 16.81 -4.02
N THR A 150 6.57 17.45 -3.62
CA THR A 150 5.87 18.37 -4.50
C THR A 150 6.77 19.60 -4.66
N ILE A 151 7.39 19.73 -5.83
CA ILE A 151 8.14 20.94 -6.18
C ILE A 151 7.11 21.93 -6.68
N PRO A 152 6.83 23.03 -5.96
CA PRO A 152 5.83 24.00 -6.39
C PRO A 152 6.31 24.66 -7.68
N LEU A 153 5.63 24.40 -8.78
CA LEU A 153 5.93 25.02 -10.06
C LEU A 153 5.25 26.39 -10.10
N THR A 154 5.98 27.42 -10.54
CA THR A 154 5.42 28.78 -10.69
C THR A 154 4.52 28.91 -11.93
N GLN A 155 4.62 27.96 -12.87
CA GLN A 155 3.81 27.91 -14.08
C GLN A 155 3.34 26.48 -14.32
N ASN A 156 2.12 26.34 -14.81
CA ASN A 156 1.54 25.05 -15.17
C ASN A 156 2.31 24.42 -16.34
N PRO A 157 2.95 23.25 -16.19
CA PRO A 157 3.68 22.63 -17.29
C PRO A 157 2.72 22.10 -18.36
N VAL A 158 3.16 22.18 -19.62
CA VAL A 158 2.37 21.72 -20.79
C VAL A 158 2.14 20.20 -20.77
N ILE A 159 3.05 19.46 -20.16
CA ILE A 159 2.98 18.00 -20.00
C ILE A 159 2.60 17.70 -18.56
N ASP A 160 1.52 16.95 -18.36
CA ASP A 160 1.04 16.48 -17.05
C ASP A 160 0.82 17.61 -16.02
N GLY A 161 0.38 18.80 -16.48
CA GLY A 161 0.10 19.97 -15.65
C GLY A 161 -0.70 19.72 -14.37
N GLU A 162 -1.79 18.96 -14.53
CA GLU A 162 -2.69 18.53 -13.45
C GLU A 162 -2.00 17.68 -12.36
N CYS A 163 -0.80 17.14 -12.62
CA CYS A 163 -0.05 16.33 -11.66
C CYS A 163 0.99 17.15 -10.87
N PHE A 164 1.33 18.36 -11.33
CA PHE A 164 2.45 19.14 -10.80
C PHE A 164 2.10 20.59 -10.42
N PHE A 165 0.90 21.04 -10.74
CA PHE A 165 0.44 22.40 -10.49
C PHE A 165 -0.95 22.37 -9.81
N ASP A 166 -0.97 22.75 -8.53
CA ASP A 166 -2.17 22.90 -7.69
C ASP A 166 -2.63 24.37 -7.63
#